data_AF-A0A8I2E6G3-F1
#
_entry.id   AF-A0A8I2E6G3-F1
#
_cell.length_a   1.000
_cell.length_b   1.000
_cell.length_c   1.000
_cell.angle_alpha   90.00
_cell.angle_beta   90.00
_cell.angle_gamma   90.00
#
_symmetry.space_group_name_H-M   'P 1'
#
loop_
_entity.id
_entity.type
_entity.pdbx_description
1 polymer ?
#
loop_
_entity_poly.entity_id
_entity_poly.type
_entity_poly.pdbx_seq_one_letter_code
_entity_poly.pdbx_strand_id
1 'polypeptide(L)'
;MWATARTDTRLTIALAGRDPDAPQEHGRTLRADFLRLLSLGVPPSRSELILNSTSFSGWRGDDPAFTQACDAVSDSAAPYGHTGQIRLTPARVARFLEALGKPKATLVAAAAAAGVTPAAIYQRRHRDEAFAKAMDEAGAMAP
;
A
#
# COMPACT_ATOMS: atom_id res chain seq x y z
N MET A 1 -7.91 -24.21 15.64
CA MET A 1 -6.65 -24.74 16.18
C MET A 1 -5.67 -25.19 15.09
N TRP A 2 -6.12 -25.90 14.04
CA TRP A 2 -5.25 -26.39 12.95
C TRP A 2 -4.78 -25.31 11.96
N ALA A 3 -5.60 -24.25 11.73
CA ALA A 3 -5.23 -23.15 10.84
C ALA A 3 -4.09 -22.29 11.38
N THR A 4 -4.02 -22.11 12.71
CA THR A 4 -2.97 -21.32 13.37
C THR A 4 -1.60 -21.98 13.17
N ALA A 5 -1.51 -23.30 13.39
CA ALA A 5 -0.30 -24.09 13.18
C ALA A 5 0.15 -24.12 11.71
N ARG A 6 -0.78 -24.17 10.75
CA ARG A 6 -0.46 -24.13 9.31
C ARG A 6 0.20 -22.82 8.87
N THR A 7 -0.03 -21.75 9.61
CA THR A 7 0.51 -20.42 9.27
C THR A 7 1.55 -19.93 10.27
N ASP A 8 2.04 -20.81 11.13
CA ASP A 8 3.12 -20.54 12.07
C ASP A 8 4.47 -20.78 11.37
N THR A 9 5.05 -19.68 10.90
CA THR A 9 6.31 -19.67 10.15
C THR A 9 7.48 -20.14 11.02
N ARG A 10 7.49 -19.80 12.32
CA ARG A 10 8.54 -20.25 13.26
C ARG A 10 8.47 -21.75 13.46
N LEU A 11 7.25 -22.30 13.64
CA LEU A 11 7.04 -23.74 13.71
C LEU A 11 7.49 -24.44 12.41
N THR A 12 7.21 -23.85 11.25
CA THR A 12 7.64 -24.41 9.95
C THR A 12 9.17 -24.45 9.82
N ILE A 13 9.86 -23.41 10.28
CA ILE A 13 11.33 -23.34 10.28
C ILE A 13 11.92 -24.39 11.22
N ALA A 14 11.37 -24.52 12.43
CA ALA A 14 11.78 -25.53 13.40
C ALA A 14 11.56 -26.96 12.89
N LEU A 15 10.42 -27.24 12.24
CA LEU A 15 10.14 -28.54 11.61
C LEU A 15 11.09 -28.87 10.45
N ALA A 16 11.65 -27.86 9.79
CA ALA A 16 12.69 -28.03 8.78
C ALA A 16 14.10 -28.24 9.38
N GLY A 17 14.22 -28.38 10.71
CA GLY A 17 15.49 -28.58 11.41
C GLY A 17 16.37 -27.33 11.49
N ARG A 18 15.82 -26.15 11.22
CA ARG A 18 16.54 -24.87 11.29
C ARG A 18 16.17 -24.13 12.57
N ASP A 19 17.12 -23.35 13.10
CA ASP A 19 16.88 -22.50 14.26
C ASP A 19 16.01 -21.28 13.86
N PRO A 20 14.77 -21.16 14.38
CA PRO A 20 13.89 -20.03 14.07
C PRO A 20 14.37 -18.71 14.68
N ASP A 21 15.27 -18.74 15.66
CA ASP A 21 15.83 -17.55 16.32
C ASP A 21 17.17 -17.10 15.71
N ALA A 22 17.71 -17.87 14.77
CA ALA A 22 18.85 -17.43 13.97
C ALA A 22 18.51 -16.09 13.29
N PRO A 23 19.40 -15.08 13.30
CA PRO A 23 19.09 -13.73 12.81
C PRO A 23 18.52 -13.68 11.39
N GLN A 24 18.97 -14.58 10.53
CA GLN A 24 18.53 -14.69 9.13
C GLN A 24 17.11 -15.26 9.02
N GLU A 25 16.77 -16.27 9.82
CA GLU A 25 15.43 -16.89 9.83
C GLU A 25 14.42 -16.01 10.56
N HIS A 26 14.86 -15.31 11.61
CA HIS A 26 14.08 -14.27 12.27
C HIS A 26 13.72 -13.13 11.29
N GLY A 27 14.68 -12.65 10.51
CA GLY A 27 14.44 -11.64 9.48
C GLY A 27 13.49 -12.11 8.37
N ARG A 28 13.57 -13.38 7.95
CA ARG A 28 12.63 -13.98 6.98
C ARG A 28 11.21 -14.06 7.55
N THR A 29 11.08 -14.46 8.81
CA THR A 29 9.79 -14.54 9.50
C THR A 29 9.13 -13.17 9.57
N LEU A 30 9.87 -12.15 10.02
CA LEU A 30 9.33 -10.79 10.10
C LEU A 30 8.90 -10.23 8.74
N ARG A 31 9.66 -10.49 7.66
CA ARG A 31 9.29 -10.08 6.30
C ARG A 31 8.01 -10.77 5.83
N ALA A 32 7.86 -12.07 6.12
CA ALA A 32 6.65 -12.82 5.78
C ALA A 32 5.43 -12.31 6.56
N ASP A 33 5.56 -12.08 7.86
CA ASP A 33 4.48 -11.55 8.70
C ASP A 33 4.11 -10.12 8.30
N PHE A 34 5.09 -9.31 7.90
CA PHE A 34 4.85 -7.98 7.37
C PHE A 34 4.00 -8.02 6.09
N LEU A 35 4.35 -8.86 5.11
CA LEU A 35 3.56 -9.05 3.89
C LEU A 35 2.15 -9.55 4.22
N ARG A 36 2.01 -10.43 5.21
CA ARG A 36 0.70 -10.90 5.67
C ARG A 36 -0.14 -9.76 6.22
N LEU A 37 0.42 -8.87 7.04
CA LEU A 37 -0.29 -7.68 7.53
C LEU A 37 -0.71 -6.77 6.38
N LEU A 38 0.13 -6.57 5.37
CA LEU A 38 -0.25 -5.83 4.16
C LEU A 38 -1.41 -6.48 3.41
N SER A 39 -1.42 -7.81 3.27
CA SER A 39 -2.51 -8.55 2.61
C SER A 39 -3.86 -8.40 3.31
N LEU A 40 -3.82 -8.15 4.62
CA LEU A 40 -4.99 -7.87 5.47
C LEU A 40 -5.38 -6.38 5.45
N GLY A 41 -4.72 -5.56 4.63
CA GLY A 41 -4.98 -4.13 4.52
C GLY A 41 -4.41 -3.30 5.67
N VAL A 42 -3.47 -3.82 6.46
CA VAL A 42 -2.80 -3.04 7.52
C VAL A 42 -1.74 -2.14 6.87
N PRO A 43 -1.68 -0.83 7.19
CA PRO A 43 -0.69 0.06 6.59
C PRO A 43 0.73 -0.24 7.10
N PRO A 44 1.78 -0.01 6.28
CA PRO A 44 3.18 -0.29 6.63
C PRO A 44 3.61 0.18 8.02
N SER A 45 3.30 1.43 8.37
CA SER A 45 3.65 2.02 9.68
C SER A 45 2.97 1.31 10.86
N ARG A 46 1.72 0.85 10.69
CA ARG A 46 1.04 0.07 11.72
C ARG A 46 1.58 -1.36 11.78
N SER A 47 1.97 -1.93 10.64
CA SER A 47 2.60 -3.25 10.58
C SER A 47 3.95 -3.25 11.31
N GLU A 48 4.78 -2.22 11.12
CA GLU A 48 6.03 -2.02 11.87
C GLU A 48 5.80 -1.96 13.38
N LEU A 49 4.76 -1.23 13.83
CA LEU A 49 4.39 -1.14 15.24
C LEU A 49 3.90 -2.48 15.79
N ILE A 50 3.07 -3.22 15.06
CA ILE A 50 2.56 -4.54 15.48
C ILE A 50 3.71 -5.54 15.62
N LEU A 51 4.67 -5.51 14.68
CA LEU A 51 5.84 -6.38 14.71
C LEU A 51 6.93 -5.88 15.66
N ASN A 52 6.73 -4.71 16.29
CA ASN A 52 7.74 -4.03 17.12
C ASN A 52 9.12 -3.97 16.43
N SER A 53 9.12 -3.66 15.13
CA SER A 53 10.32 -3.67 14.30
C SER A 53 10.46 -2.38 13.51
N THR A 54 11.63 -1.75 13.61
CA THR A 54 12.02 -0.57 12.84
C THR A 54 12.81 -0.93 11.57
N SER A 55 12.91 -2.23 11.24
CA SER A 55 13.77 -2.72 10.17
C SER A 55 13.22 -2.52 8.75
N PHE A 56 11.99 -2.04 8.62
CA PHE A 56 11.30 -1.92 7.33
C PHE A 56 11.98 -0.94 6.38
N SER A 57 12.46 0.19 6.89
CA SER A 57 13.18 1.20 6.08
C SER A 57 14.47 0.64 5.51
N GLY A 58 15.20 -0.18 6.28
CA GLY A 58 16.38 -0.91 5.81
C GLY A 58 16.04 -1.96 4.77
N TRP A 59 15.01 -2.78 4.99
CA TRP A 59 14.66 -3.84 4.05
C TRP A 59 14.22 -3.31 2.67
N ARG A 60 13.46 -2.21 2.61
CA ARG A 60 13.06 -1.64 1.33
C ARG A 60 14.24 -1.03 0.55
N GLY A 61 15.22 -0.48 1.26
CA GLY A 61 16.43 0.09 0.65
C GLY A 61 17.38 -0.98 0.12
N ASP A 62 17.53 -2.08 0.87
CA ASP A 62 18.53 -3.11 0.60
C ASP A 62 18.03 -4.25 -0.31
N ASP A 63 16.71 -4.46 -0.40
CA ASP A 63 16.11 -5.58 -1.13
C ASP A 63 15.00 -5.12 -2.09
N PRO A 64 15.32 -4.93 -3.40
CA PRO A 64 14.35 -4.54 -4.41
C PRO A 64 13.21 -5.56 -4.61
N ALA A 65 13.48 -6.85 -4.44
CA ALA A 65 12.48 -7.90 -4.60
C ALA A 65 11.45 -7.85 -3.46
N PHE A 66 11.90 -7.58 -2.24
CA PHE A 66 11.02 -7.37 -1.10
C PHE A 66 10.15 -6.10 -1.26
N THR A 67 10.73 -5.02 -1.79
CA THR A 67 9.97 -3.80 -2.13
C THR A 67 8.86 -4.09 -3.14
N GLN A 68 9.18 -4.80 -4.23
CA GLN A 68 8.20 -5.19 -5.24
C GLN A 68 7.08 -6.06 -4.66
N ALA A 69 7.42 -7.01 -3.78
CA ALA A 69 6.44 -7.86 -3.11
C ALA A 69 5.49 -7.05 -2.21
N CYS A 70 6.01 -6.07 -1.47
CA CYS A 70 5.18 -5.20 -0.64
C CYS A 70 4.17 -4.40 -1.47
N ASP A 71 4.59 -3.87 -2.62
CA ASP A 71 3.73 -3.09 -3.49
C ASP A 71 2.65 -3.97 -4.14
N ALA A 72 3.03 -5.15 -4.66
CA ALA A 72 2.10 -6.12 -5.24
C ALA A 72 1.05 -6.61 -4.22
N VAL A 73 1.46 -6.92 -2.99
CA VAL A 73 0.54 -7.35 -1.93
C VAL A 73 -0.41 -6.21 -1.55
N SER A 74 0.12 -4.99 -1.41
CA SER A 74 -0.71 -3.81 -1.10
C SER A 74 -1.75 -3.53 -2.19
N ASP A 75 -1.38 -3.69 -3.46
CA ASP A 75 -2.31 -3.54 -4.60
C ASP A 75 -3.38 -4.64 -4.59
N SER A 76 -3.00 -5.89 -4.30
CA SER A 76 -3.94 -7.01 -4.20
C SER A 76 -4.91 -6.90 -3.02
N ALA A 77 -4.49 -6.23 -1.93
CA ALA A 77 -5.30 -6.02 -0.73
C ALA A 77 -6.30 -4.86 -0.86
N ALA A 78 -6.17 -4.03 -1.90
CA ALA A 78 -7.04 -2.88 -2.13
C ALA A 78 -8.56 -3.17 -2.10
N PRO A 79 -9.08 -4.32 -2.59
CA PRO A 79 -10.49 -4.67 -2.50
C PRO A 79 -10.98 -5.06 -1.09
N TYR A 80 -10.08 -5.48 -0.20
CA TYR A 80 -10.42 -6.05 1.11
C TYR A 80 -10.36 -5.05 2.28
N GLY A 81 -10.26 -3.76 1.96
CA GLY A 81 -10.50 -2.69 2.93
C GLY A 81 -9.22 -2.17 3.58
N HIS A 82 -8.62 -1.18 2.92
CA HIS A 82 -7.86 -0.17 3.64
C HIS A 82 -8.87 0.83 4.23
N THR A 83 -9.30 0.63 5.48
CA THR A 83 -10.11 1.64 6.22
C THR A 83 -9.27 2.81 6.76
N GLY A 84 -8.06 3.02 6.24
CA GLY A 84 -7.24 4.17 6.60
C GLY A 84 -6.34 4.61 5.44
N GLN A 85 -6.71 5.71 4.79
CA GLN A 85 -5.99 6.39 3.71
C GLN A 85 -5.93 5.66 2.37
N ILE A 86 -6.95 5.89 1.56
CA ILE A 86 -6.92 5.62 0.13
C ILE A 86 -5.75 6.38 -0.51
N ARG A 87 -4.61 5.69 -0.69
CA ARG A 87 -3.43 6.29 -1.33
C ARG A 87 -3.75 6.65 -2.79
N LEU A 88 -3.37 7.87 -3.18
CA LEU A 88 -3.35 8.32 -4.58
C LEU A 88 -2.14 7.69 -5.28
N THR A 89 -2.28 6.47 -5.80
CA THR A 89 -1.24 5.84 -6.64
C THR A 89 -1.17 6.56 -8.00
N PRO A 90 -0.06 6.45 -8.75
CA PRO A 90 0.03 7.03 -10.10
C PRO A 90 -1.11 6.58 -11.03
N ALA A 91 -1.53 5.32 -10.93
CA ALA A 91 -2.65 4.78 -11.69
C ALA A 91 -4.01 5.43 -11.30
N ARG A 92 -4.23 5.68 -10.00
CA ARG A 92 -5.43 6.38 -9.52
C ARG A 92 -5.42 7.86 -9.91
N VAL A 93 -4.25 8.49 -9.92
CA VAL A 93 -4.06 9.86 -10.43
C VAL A 93 -4.41 9.95 -11.90
N ALA A 94 -3.91 9.04 -12.75
CA ALA A 94 -4.23 9.01 -14.17
C ALA A 94 -5.75 8.87 -14.40
N ARG A 95 -6.40 7.91 -13.71
CA ARG A 95 -7.86 7.72 -13.77
C ARG A 95 -8.64 8.95 -13.28
N PHE A 96 -8.15 9.61 -12.24
CA PHE A 96 -8.77 10.83 -11.71
C PHE A 96 -8.70 11.97 -12.73
N LEU A 97 -7.51 12.24 -13.30
CA LEU A 97 -7.33 13.31 -14.28
C LEU A 97 -8.11 13.04 -15.56
N GLU A 98 -8.15 11.79 -16.03
CA GLU A 98 -8.98 11.37 -17.17
C GLU A 98 -10.48 11.61 -16.88
N ALA A 99 -10.94 11.25 -15.68
CA ALA A 99 -12.33 11.48 -15.29
C ALA A 99 -12.65 12.97 -15.12
N LEU A 100 -11.70 13.77 -14.65
CA LEU A 100 -11.84 15.21 -14.46
C LEU A 100 -11.90 15.97 -15.80
N GLY A 101 -11.18 15.48 -16.82
CA GLY A 101 -11.22 16.05 -18.17
C GLY A 101 -12.50 15.76 -18.97
N LYS A 102 -13.47 15.02 -18.41
CA LYS A 102 -14.75 14.75 -19.07
C LYS A 102 -15.68 15.97 -18.96
N PRO A 103 -16.50 16.24 -20.00
CA PRO A 103 -17.44 17.36 -19.95
C PRO A 103 -18.41 17.24 -18.78
N LYS A 104 -18.62 18.34 -18.05
CA LYS A 104 -19.44 18.43 -16.82
C LYS A 104 -18.99 17.54 -15.65
N ALA A 105 -17.77 17.01 -15.67
CA ALA A 105 -17.25 16.24 -14.55
C ALA A 105 -17.03 17.15 -13.32
N THR A 106 -17.54 16.73 -12.17
CA THR A 106 -17.24 17.38 -10.90
C THR A 106 -16.05 16.69 -10.24
N LEU A 107 -15.29 17.43 -9.43
CA LEU A 107 -14.17 16.86 -8.67
C LEU A 107 -14.59 15.66 -7.82
N VAL A 108 -15.81 15.67 -7.26
CA VAL A 108 -16.37 14.57 -6.47
C VAL A 108 -16.64 13.35 -7.35
N ALA A 109 -17.22 13.53 -8.54
CA ALA A 109 -17.46 12.44 -9.49
C ALA A 109 -16.15 11.84 -10.02
N ALA A 110 -15.16 12.68 -10.32
CA ALA A 110 -13.83 12.24 -10.76
C ALA A 110 -13.09 11.47 -9.65
N ALA A 111 -13.17 11.95 -8.41
CA ALA A 111 -12.59 11.27 -7.25
C ALA A 111 -13.24 9.90 -7.02
N ALA A 112 -14.58 9.83 -7.11
CA ALA A 112 -15.31 8.56 -7.02
C ALA A 112 -14.91 7.59 -8.14
N ALA A 113 -14.77 8.05 -9.39
CA ALA A 113 -14.35 7.23 -10.52
C ALA A 113 -12.91 6.67 -10.36
N ALA A 114 -12.03 7.42 -9.70
CA ALA A 114 -10.69 6.98 -9.36
C ALA A 114 -10.61 6.14 -8.07
N GLY A 115 -11.75 5.97 -7.38
CA GLY A 115 -11.84 5.25 -6.11
C GLY A 115 -11.07 5.93 -4.99
N VAL A 116 -11.03 7.27 -4.96
CA VAL A 116 -10.30 8.10 -3.99
C VAL A 116 -11.23 9.11 -3.30
N THR A 117 -10.86 9.56 -2.09
CA THR A 117 -11.65 10.59 -1.40
C THR A 117 -11.29 11.99 -1.89
N PRO A 118 -12.25 12.94 -1.95
CA PRO A 118 -11.96 14.34 -2.25
C PRO A 118 -10.91 14.94 -1.30
N ALA A 119 -10.93 14.56 -0.02
CA ALA A 119 -9.93 15.00 0.95
C ALA A 119 -8.50 14.58 0.57
N ALA A 120 -8.31 13.36 0.04
CA ALA A 120 -7.01 12.90 -0.43
C ALA A 120 -6.51 13.70 -1.66
N ILE A 121 -7.43 14.11 -2.54
CA ILE A 121 -7.12 14.99 -3.68
C ILE A 121 -6.66 16.36 -3.20
N TYR A 122 -7.38 17.01 -2.29
CA TYR A 122 -7.00 18.33 -1.76
C TYR A 122 -5.66 18.29 -1.01
N GLN A 123 -5.43 17.25 -0.20
CA GLN A 123 -4.16 17.07 0.50
C GLN A 123 -2.98 16.88 -0.47
N ARG A 124 -3.19 16.13 -1.57
CA ARG A 124 -2.17 15.98 -2.62
C ARG A 124 -1.94 17.29 -3.37
N ARG A 125 -3.00 17.98 -3.79
CA ARG A 125 -2.92 19.27 -4.48
C ARG A 125 -2.10 20.30 -3.71
N HIS A 126 -2.22 20.32 -2.39
CA HIS A 126 -1.45 21.23 -1.54
C HIS A 126 0.05 20.85 -1.45
N ARG A 127 0.41 19.58 -1.62
CA ARG A 127 1.77 19.07 -1.39
C ARG A 127 2.58 18.84 -2.68
N ASP A 128 1.91 18.81 -3.82
CA ASP A 128 2.46 18.39 -5.11
C ASP A 128 2.03 19.41 -6.18
N GLU A 129 2.91 20.38 -6.47
CA GLU A 129 2.64 21.46 -7.43
C GLU A 129 2.42 20.94 -8.86
N ALA A 130 3.15 19.88 -9.25
CA ALA A 130 2.99 19.26 -10.56
C ALA A 130 1.59 18.64 -10.70
N PHE A 131 1.10 17.99 -9.64
CA PHE A 131 -0.26 17.47 -9.60
C PHE A 131 -1.33 18.58 -9.60
N ALA A 132 -1.09 19.68 -8.89
CA ALA A 132 -1.99 20.83 -8.92
C ALA A 132 -2.13 21.41 -10.34
N LYS A 133 -1.02 21.58 -11.05
CA LYS A 133 -1.00 22.05 -12.44
C LYS A 133 -1.76 21.10 -13.38
N ALA A 134 -1.53 19.79 -13.27
CA ALA A 134 -2.22 18.79 -14.08
C ALA A 134 -3.74 18.79 -13.84
N MET A 135 -4.19 19.07 -12.62
CA MET A 135 -5.62 19.23 -12.33
C MET A 135 -6.22 20.47 -13.00
N ASP A 136 -5.52 21.59 -12.93
CA ASP A 136 -5.99 22.85 -13.52
C ASP A 136 -6.06 22.73 -15.05
N GLU A 137 -5.09 22.07 -15.68
CA GLU A 137 -5.10 21.73 -17.11
C GLU A 137 -6.26 20.79 -17.48
N ALA A 138 -6.48 19.71 -16.71
CA ALA A 138 -7.58 18.79 -16.95
C ALA A 138 -8.96 19.45 -16.78
N GLY A 139 -9.11 20.34 -15.80
CA GLY A 139 -10.34 21.10 -15.58
C GLY A 139 -10.59 22.16 -16.65
N ALA A 140 -9.54 22.78 -17.20
CA ALA A 140 -9.64 23.75 -18.29
C ALA A 140 -9.95 23.11 -19.65
N MET A 141 -9.59 21.83 -19.84
CA MET A 141 -9.90 21.05 -21.04
C MET A 141 -11.34 20.50 -21.09
N ALA A 142 -12.12 20.63 -20.01
CA ALA A 142 -13.53 20.25 -20.01
C ALA A 142 -14.34 21.32 -20.77
N PRO A 143 -14.91 21.00 -21.96
CA PRO A 143 -15.66 21.95 -22.78
C PRO A 143 -17.05 22.28 -22.20
#